data_AF-A0A1C6PJW0-F1
#
_entry.id   AF-A0A1C6PJW0-F1
#
_cell.length_a   1.000
_cell.length_b   1.000
_cell.length_c   1.000
_cell.angle_alpha   90.00
_cell.angle_beta   90.00
_cell.angle_gamma   90.00
#
_symmetry.space_group_name_H-M   'P 1'
#
loop_
_entity.id
_entity.type
_entity.pdbx_description
1 polymer ?
#
loop_
_entity_poly.entity_id
_entity_poly.type
_entity_poly.pdbx_seq_one_letter_code
_entity_poly.pdbx_strand_id
1 'polypeptide(L)'
;MSMTQQGRPRGPHSGRQDDWWSQLYDPGSPDTGRSGAGDTLDDRYASVRRTMGPTTAPPAAPTTEPPAATPPATPSTPATEPPATPATEQEPTAPAPPVAMPDSAGSEPAETGRRPVRGGGELPDAGGSASGEGVPRRPAHVGERPPTYEAEPATFPAADPAALSELVPDTVLDGAHYGGLTLRAASLRGDSARHRGALRRDALLTARFGSGESALLLVAVAAGGRAATGGHRAAREICQSMGEVVGRSHARLAEDIRADRRDALKPGLQRLTERCYGKLRAQAAALGVQPEEYTADLRCLLLSADPRCRTRVFFGWGDAGLFRLRSGSWRDLEAGPGGSALHPGDPAADDSGQEAAASSAGLLDPSELADLAALSVPSTQRVPVPPPAPRQDPDAFRFRAAEARPGDVLLLCSQGLAAPLRGEPAFARQLAGAWTDKPEPPGLAAFLADVQLRVRGYADDRTAVAVWEG
;
A
#
# COMPACT_ATOMS: atom_id res chain seq x y z
N MET A 1 35.49 -68.08 8.96
CA MET A 1 34.53 -66.96 9.02
C MET A 1 35.31 -65.67 9.16
N SER A 2 34.94 -64.67 8.35
CA SER A 2 35.21 -63.23 8.51
C SER A 2 36.65 -62.75 8.30
N MET A 3 36.92 -61.62 7.65
CA MET A 3 36.21 -60.73 6.71
C MET A 3 37.33 -59.80 6.21
N THR A 4 37.69 -59.83 4.93
CA THR A 4 38.63 -58.87 4.34
C THR A 4 37.79 -57.77 3.68
N GLN A 5 37.82 -56.57 4.28
CA GLN A 5 37.15 -55.38 3.79
C GLN A 5 37.95 -54.81 2.61
N GLN A 6 37.55 -55.13 1.38
CA GLN A 6 38.03 -54.46 0.17
C GLN A 6 37.28 -53.14 -0.01
N GLY A 7 38.04 -52.04 -0.01
CA GLY A 7 37.57 -50.73 -0.41
C GLY A 7 37.12 -50.73 -1.87
N ARG A 8 35.89 -50.27 -2.12
CA ARG A 8 35.36 -49.99 -3.45
C ARG A 8 35.77 -48.57 -3.91
N PRO A 9 35.84 -48.35 -5.23
CA PRO A 9 36.50 -47.18 -5.84
C PRO A 9 35.64 -45.91 -5.78
N ARG A 10 36.32 -44.76 -5.60
CA ARG A 10 35.74 -43.41 -5.76
C ARG A 10 35.31 -43.20 -7.21
N GLY A 11 34.02 -42.95 -7.41
CA GLY A 11 33.47 -42.40 -8.65
C GLY A 11 33.81 -40.90 -8.82
N PRO A 12 33.64 -40.33 -10.02
CA PRO A 12 34.19 -39.03 -10.37
C PRO A 12 33.27 -37.85 -10.00
N HIS A 13 33.89 -36.84 -9.40
CA HIS A 13 33.66 -35.39 -9.56
C HIS A 13 32.30 -34.78 -9.12
N SER A 14 32.18 -34.44 -7.83
CA SER A 14 31.25 -33.43 -7.29
C SER A 14 31.80 -32.00 -7.33
N GLY A 15 33.06 -31.78 -7.71
CA GLY A 15 33.71 -30.46 -7.66
C GLY A 15 33.27 -29.44 -8.72
N ARG A 16 32.46 -29.83 -9.72
CA ARG A 16 32.10 -28.95 -10.85
C ARG A 16 30.85 -28.08 -10.60
N GLN A 17 30.04 -28.39 -9.58
CA GLN A 17 28.82 -27.63 -9.27
C GLN A 17 29.04 -26.54 -8.22
N ASP A 18 30.00 -26.72 -7.32
CA ASP A 18 30.33 -25.71 -6.29
C ASP A 18 31.21 -24.57 -6.86
N ASP A 19 32.03 -24.85 -7.87
CA ASP A 19 32.91 -23.86 -8.52
C ASP A 19 32.16 -22.82 -9.38
N TRP A 20 30.93 -23.13 -9.82
CA TRP A 20 30.15 -22.21 -10.65
C TRP A 20 29.60 -21.02 -9.86
N TRP A 21 29.29 -21.21 -8.57
CA TRP A 21 28.81 -20.13 -7.72
C TRP A 21 29.90 -19.09 -7.45
N SER A 22 31.16 -19.51 -7.32
CA SER A 22 32.28 -18.58 -7.13
C SER A 22 32.60 -17.75 -8.38
N GLN A 23 32.44 -18.32 -9.59
CA GLN A 23 32.72 -17.62 -10.85
C GLN A 23 31.68 -16.54 -11.21
N LEU A 24 30.44 -16.65 -10.72
CA LEU A 24 29.38 -15.68 -10.99
C LEU A 24 29.41 -14.45 -10.06
N TYR A 25 30.14 -14.54 -8.94
CA TYR A 25 30.26 -13.48 -7.94
C TYR A 25 31.68 -12.96 -7.73
N ASP A 26 32.59 -13.26 -8.67
CA ASP A 26 33.91 -12.63 -8.69
C ASP A 26 33.76 -11.14 -9.14
N PRO A 27 34.11 -10.16 -8.29
CA PRO A 27 34.05 -8.74 -8.63
C PRO A 27 35.02 -8.32 -9.76
N GLY A 28 35.92 -9.21 -10.19
CA GLY A 28 36.86 -8.98 -11.30
C GLY A 28 36.44 -9.53 -12.67
N SER A 29 35.27 -10.17 -12.80
CA SER A 29 34.86 -10.83 -14.04
C SER A 29 34.41 -9.80 -15.10
N PRO A 30 35.05 -9.72 -16.27
CA PRO A 30 34.72 -8.73 -17.29
C PRO A 30 33.34 -9.00 -17.89
N ASP A 31 32.48 -7.98 -17.84
CA ASP A 31 31.16 -7.95 -18.43
C ASP A 31 31.23 -8.34 -19.92
N THR A 32 30.65 -9.48 -20.29
CA THR A 32 30.59 -9.93 -21.68
C THR A 32 29.47 -9.21 -22.43
N GLY A 33 29.61 -7.90 -22.55
CA GLY A 33 28.97 -7.07 -23.56
C GLY A 33 30.06 -6.57 -24.51
N ARG A 34 30.10 -7.08 -25.73
CA ARG A 34 31.03 -6.64 -26.78
C ARG A 34 30.95 -5.11 -26.91
N SER A 35 32.06 -4.43 -26.66
CA SER A 35 32.28 -3.01 -26.88
C SER A 35 32.46 -2.69 -28.37
N GLY A 36 32.00 -1.52 -28.79
CA GLY A 36 32.23 -0.99 -30.13
C GLY A 36 31.58 0.37 -30.35
N ALA A 37 32.34 1.43 -30.04
CA ALA A 37 32.10 2.87 -30.23
C ALA A 37 31.45 3.62 -29.05
N GLY A 38 32.18 4.62 -28.55
CA GLY A 38 31.73 5.53 -27.50
C GLY A 38 30.60 6.41 -27.99
N ASP A 39 29.39 6.05 -27.60
CA ASP A 39 28.18 6.86 -27.76
C ASP A 39 28.27 8.05 -26.79
N THR A 40 28.57 9.24 -27.33
CA THR A 40 28.67 10.45 -26.52
C THR A 40 27.30 11.03 -26.20
N LEU A 41 27.24 11.90 -25.19
CA LEU A 41 25.99 12.57 -24.81
C LEU A 41 25.44 13.45 -25.95
N ASP A 42 26.34 14.01 -26.77
CA ASP A 42 26.00 14.77 -27.96
C ASP A 42 25.42 13.88 -29.08
N ASP A 43 25.89 12.64 -29.22
CA ASP A 43 25.34 11.68 -30.19
C ASP A 43 23.89 11.30 -29.83
N ARG A 44 23.61 11.11 -28.54
CA ARG A 44 22.25 10.88 -28.04
C ARG A 44 21.35 12.09 -28.27
N TYR A 45 21.85 13.29 -27.99
CA TYR A 45 21.09 14.52 -28.22
C TYR A 45 20.80 14.76 -29.71
N ALA A 46 21.77 14.50 -30.59
CA ALA A 46 21.62 14.59 -32.04
C ALA A 46 20.64 13.55 -32.59
N SER A 47 20.62 12.34 -32.02
CA SER A 47 19.68 11.27 -32.37
C SER A 47 18.23 11.64 -32.00
N VAL A 48 18.03 12.19 -30.80
CA VAL A 48 16.71 12.68 -30.36
C VAL A 48 16.24 13.86 -31.20
N ARG A 49 17.12 14.83 -31.49
CA ARG A 49 16.78 15.96 -32.38
C ARG A 49 16.45 15.51 -33.80
N ARG A 50 17.12 14.49 -34.35
CA ARG A 50 16.77 13.91 -35.67
C ARG A 50 15.40 13.27 -35.67
N THR A 51 15.04 12.60 -34.58
CA THR A 51 13.76 11.92 -34.43
C THR A 51 12.61 12.90 -34.20
N MET A 52 12.88 14.03 -33.53
CA MET A 52 11.89 15.04 -33.16
C MET A 52 11.88 16.28 -34.08
N GLY A 53 12.70 16.29 -35.13
CA GLY A 53 12.75 17.37 -36.10
C GLY A 53 11.50 17.40 -37.00
N PRO A 54 10.97 18.58 -37.34
CA PRO A 54 9.76 18.69 -38.14
C PRO A 54 9.96 18.20 -39.58
N THR A 55 8.95 17.50 -40.10
CA THR A 55 8.83 17.09 -41.51
C THR A 55 9.12 18.24 -42.48
N THR A 56 10.16 18.11 -43.30
CA THR A 56 10.56 19.07 -44.32
C THR A 56 9.69 18.95 -45.58
N ALA A 57 9.31 20.09 -46.18
CA ALA A 57 8.98 20.20 -47.61
C ALA A 57 10.17 20.86 -48.36
N PRO A 58 10.53 20.45 -49.60
CA PRO A 58 11.69 21.00 -50.34
C PRO A 58 11.27 21.91 -51.54
N PRO A 59 12.20 22.51 -52.33
CA PRO A 59 13.23 23.49 -51.94
C PRO A 59 13.33 24.71 -52.92
N ALA A 60 14.06 25.77 -52.55
CA ALA A 60 14.86 26.61 -53.47
C ALA A 60 15.95 27.39 -52.70
N ALA A 61 17.16 27.45 -53.28
CA ALA A 61 18.36 28.16 -52.81
C ALA A 61 18.89 29.10 -53.94
N PRO A 62 20.00 29.88 -53.82
CA PRO A 62 20.83 30.30 -52.67
C PRO A 62 21.00 31.86 -52.60
N THR A 63 21.76 32.48 -51.68
CA THR A 63 23.13 33.04 -51.95
C THR A 63 23.73 33.79 -50.72
N THR A 64 24.94 33.35 -50.32
CA THR A 64 26.13 34.02 -49.67
C THR A 64 26.16 34.66 -48.26
N GLU A 65 27.36 34.51 -47.66
CA GLU A 65 27.84 34.74 -46.28
C GLU A 65 28.91 35.91 -46.21
N PRO A 66 29.71 36.16 -45.13
CA PRO A 66 29.64 37.25 -44.13
C PRO A 66 30.90 38.19 -44.11
N PRO A 67 31.20 39.05 -43.07
CA PRO A 67 31.91 38.57 -41.84
C PRO A 67 31.74 39.35 -40.49
N ALA A 68 31.95 38.60 -39.39
CA ALA A 68 32.72 38.78 -38.12
C ALA A 68 32.67 40.00 -37.12
N ALA A 69 32.54 39.61 -35.82
CA ALA A 69 33.14 40.08 -34.52
C ALA A 69 32.84 41.50 -33.97
N THR A 70 32.40 41.70 -32.69
CA THR A 70 33.18 41.66 -31.41
C THR A 70 32.20 41.94 -30.21
N PRO A 71 32.42 41.50 -28.95
CA PRO A 71 31.43 41.65 -27.84
C PRO A 71 31.60 42.94 -27.00
N PRO A 72 30.56 43.44 -26.30
CA PRO A 72 30.72 44.49 -25.29
C PRO A 72 30.79 43.96 -23.84
N ALA A 73 31.54 44.72 -23.04
CA ALA A 73 32.00 44.45 -21.69
C ALA A 73 30.95 44.70 -20.58
N THR A 74 31.21 44.10 -19.42
CA THR A 74 30.56 44.30 -18.11
C THR A 74 30.73 45.73 -17.55
N PRO A 75 29.72 46.31 -16.89
CA PRO A 75 29.91 47.42 -15.97
C PRO A 75 29.99 46.96 -14.50
N SER A 76 30.97 47.53 -13.81
CA SER A 76 31.35 47.31 -12.42
C SER A 76 30.41 47.96 -11.40
N THR A 77 30.35 47.34 -10.22
CA THR A 77 29.78 47.82 -8.95
C THR A 77 30.40 49.13 -8.44
N PRO A 78 29.64 49.97 -7.71
CA PRO A 78 30.17 50.76 -6.60
C PRO A 78 29.62 50.29 -5.24
N ALA A 79 30.45 50.44 -4.21
CA ALA A 79 30.23 49.99 -2.85
C ALA A 79 29.37 50.94 -1.99
N THR A 80 28.65 50.30 -1.07
CA THR A 80 28.03 50.63 0.23
C THR A 80 28.30 51.98 0.92
N GLU A 81 27.22 52.66 1.40
CA GLU A 81 27.06 53.11 2.80
C GLU A 81 25.57 53.43 3.16
N PRO A 82 25.02 53.02 4.33
CA PRO A 82 23.64 53.30 4.82
C PRO A 82 23.62 54.26 6.05
N PRO A 83 22.49 54.49 6.77
CA PRO A 83 21.09 54.67 6.38
C PRO A 83 20.50 56.01 6.90
N ALA A 84 19.40 56.49 6.30
CA ALA A 84 18.55 57.53 6.88
C ALA A 84 17.12 57.02 7.06
N THR A 85 16.58 57.30 8.25
CA THR A 85 15.28 56.95 8.82
C THR A 85 14.08 57.31 7.93
N PRO A 86 13.03 56.47 7.83
CA PRO A 86 11.71 56.91 7.41
C PRO A 86 10.83 57.23 8.62
N ALA A 87 10.14 58.37 8.50
CA ALA A 87 9.11 58.84 9.40
C ALA A 87 7.80 58.06 9.26
N THR A 88 7.04 58.13 10.34
CA THR A 88 5.71 57.59 10.62
C THR A 88 4.66 57.91 9.55
N GLU A 89 3.90 56.91 9.10
CA GLU A 89 2.60 57.12 8.43
C GLU A 89 1.60 56.01 8.78
N GLN A 90 0.33 56.40 8.82
CA GLN A 90 -0.77 55.86 9.63
C GLN A 90 -1.46 54.60 9.10
N GLU A 91 -2.10 53.91 10.04
CA GLU A 91 -3.02 52.76 9.93
C GLU A 91 -4.38 53.14 9.27
N PRO A 92 -4.96 52.32 8.37
CA PRO A 92 -6.35 52.46 7.95
C PRO A 92 -7.29 51.45 8.63
N THR A 93 -8.33 51.99 9.26
CA THR A 93 -9.42 51.33 10.00
C THR A 93 -10.46 50.66 9.07
N ALA A 94 -11.05 49.56 9.52
CA ALA A 94 -12.15 48.82 8.89
C ALA A 94 -13.53 49.49 9.05
N PRO A 95 -14.52 49.23 8.16
CA PRO A 95 -15.92 49.62 8.39
C PRO A 95 -16.81 48.42 8.79
N ALA A 96 -17.73 48.68 9.73
CA ALA A 96 -18.82 47.80 10.20
C ALA A 96 -20.19 48.18 9.56
N PRO A 97 -21.26 47.35 9.70
CA PRO A 97 -22.41 47.31 8.78
C PRO A 97 -23.65 48.11 9.27
N PRO A 98 -24.69 48.32 8.44
CA PRO A 98 -26.00 48.79 8.90
C PRO A 98 -27.11 47.72 8.90
N VAL A 99 -28.09 47.93 9.77
CA VAL A 99 -29.22 47.07 10.16
C VAL A 99 -30.56 47.56 9.57
N ALA A 100 -31.39 46.60 9.14
CA ALA A 100 -32.88 46.46 9.04
C ALA A 100 -33.84 47.59 8.56
N MET A 101 -34.60 47.24 7.49
CA MET A 101 -36.07 47.29 7.19
C MET A 101 -37.02 48.34 7.81
N PRO A 102 -38.09 48.72 7.07
CA PRO A 102 -39.40 48.05 7.24
C PRO A 102 -40.26 47.81 5.97
N ASP A 103 -41.26 46.94 6.15
CA ASP A 103 -42.28 46.43 5.22
C ASP A 103 -43.21 47.49 4.59
N SER A 104 -43.80 47.16 3.43
CA SER A 104 -45.20 47.50 3.10
C SER A 104 -45.75 46.66 1.94
N ALA A 105 -47.03 46.35 2.07
CA ALA A 105 -47.80 45.34 1.36
C ALA A 105 -48.40 45.79 0.02
N GLY A 106 -48.73 44.78 -0.80
CA GLY A 106 -50.02 44.69 -1.49
C GLY A 106 -50.07 45.19 -2.94
N SER A 107 -50.40 44.29 -3.88
CA SER A 107 -51.55 44.39 -4.81
C SER A 107 -51.45 43.35 -5.94
N GLU A 108 -52.36 42.37 -5.96
CA GLU A 108 -52.95 41.85 -7.22
C GLU A 108 -54.34 42.50 -7.38
N PRO A 109 -54.92 42.57 -8.60
CA PRO A 109 -55.83 41.48 -9.02
C PRO A 109 -55.97 41.22 -10.54
N ALA A 110 -56.36 39.96 -10.85
CA ALA A 110 -57.42 39.50 -11.79
C ALA A 110 -57.31 39.79 -13.31
N GLU A 111 -57.86 39.02 -14.27
CA GLU A 111 -58.43 37.66 -14.43
C GLU A 111 -58.91 37.58 -15.90
N THR A 112 -59.25 36.36 -16.38
CA THR A 112 -60.21 36.01 -17.47
C THR A 112 -59.68 35.45 -18.80
N GLY A 113 -60.19 34.27 -19.16
CA GLY A 113 -60.12 33.69 -20.51
C GLY A 113 -60.31 32.17 -20.56
N ARG A 114 -61.56 31.69 -20.53
CA ARG A 114 -61.99 30.28 -20.37
C ARG A 114 -62.07 29.50 -21.71
N ARG A 115 -61.78 28.18 -21.61
CA ARG A 115 -61.77 27.03 -22.55
C ARG A 115 -63.06 26.80 -23.40
N PRO A 116 -63.03 25.95 -24.48
CA PRO A 116 -63.41 24.53 -24.33
C PRO A 116 -62.66 23.50 -25.26
N VAL A 117 -62.24 22.30 -24.78
CA VAL A 117 -62.82 20.91 -24.98
C VAL A 117 -62.46 20.30 -26.37
N ARG A 118 -61.93 19.08 -26.63
CA ARG A 118 -61.92 17.72 -26.00
C ARG A 118 -60.88 16.81 -26.70
N GLY A 119 -60.47 15.73 -26.02
CA GLY A 119 -59.85 14.49 -26.56
C GLY A 119 -58.43 14.30 -26.02
N GLY A 120 -58.07 13.31 -25.19
CA GLY A 120 -58.66 12.02 -24.85
C GLY A 120 -57.52 11.01 -24.86
N GLY A 121 -57.05 10.58 -23.70
CA GLY A 121 -55.96 9.60 -23.54
C GLY A 121 -55.38 9.62 -22.14
N GLU A 122 -55.85 8.69 -21.30
CA GLU A 122 -55.45 8.41 -19.92
C GLU A 122 -53.94 8.43 -19.66
N LEU A 123 -53.53 9.19 -18.64
CA LEU A 123 -52.35 8.88 -17.83
C LEU A 123 -52.86 8.16 -16.59
N PRO A 124 -52.41 6.92 -16.29
CA PRO A 124 -52.77 6.29 -15.03
C PRO A 124 -52.10 7.05 -13.89
N ASP A 125 -52.94 7.51 -12.98
CA ASP A 125 -52.56 7.84 -11.62
C ASP A 125 -52.03 6.57 -10.96
N ALA A 126 -50.74 6.54 -10.70
CA ALA A 126 -50.11 5.58 -9.82
C ALA A 126 -49.25 6.35 -8.84
N GLY A 127 -49.92 6.96 -7.85
CA GLY A 127 -49.48 6.92 -6.47
C GLY A 127 -49.19 5.49 -6.05
N GLY A 128 -48.05 4.97 -6.51
CA GLY A 128 -47.39 3.78 -6.02
C GLY A 128 -46.07 4.25 -5.49
N SER A 129 -45.97 4.37 -4.17
CA SER A 129 -44.70 4.34 -3.47
C SER A 129 -43.96 3.10 -3.96
N ALA A 130 -43.11 3.26 -4.97
CA ALA A 130 -42.05 2.32 -5.25
C ALA A 130 -41.19 2.35 -4.00
N SER A 131 -41.49 1.43 -3.08
CA SER A 131 -40.53 0.90 -2.14
C SER A 131 -39.31 0.52 -2.99
N GLY A 132 -38.38 1.46 -3.13
CA GLY A 132 -37.06 1.15 -3.62
C GLY A 132 -36.58 0.05 -2.68
N GLU A 133 -36.46 -1.17 -3.22
CA GLU A 133 -35.81 -2.27 -2.54
C GLU A 133 -34.52 -1.69 -1.98
N GLY A 134 -34.49 -1.52 -0.66
CA GLY A 134 -33.46 -0.76 0.00
C GLY A 134 -32.15 -1.47 -0.28
N VAL A 135 -31.31 -0.89 -1.13
CA VAL A 135 -29.92 -1.33 -1.25
C VAL A 135 -29.39 -1.35 0.18
N PRO A 136 -29.02 -2.53 0.73
CA PRO A 136 -28.65 -2.62 2.13
C PRO A 136 -27.50 -1.65 2.37
N ARG A 137 -27.76 -0.62 3.19
CA ARG A 137 -26.80 0.43 3.50
C ARG A 137 -25.68 -0.23 4.29
N ARG A 138 -24.47 -0.23 3.72
CA ARG A 138 -23.28 -0.69 4.44
C ARG A 138 -23.09 0.14 5.70
N PRO A 139 -22.72 -0.48 6.83
CA PRO A 139 -22.45 0.27 8.05
C PRO A 139 -21.24 1.19 7.83
N ALA A 140 -21.34 2.44 8.31
CA ALA A 140 -20.24 3.40 8.19
C ALA A 140 -19.04 3.04 9.09
N HIS A 141 -19.28 2.31 10.18
CA HIS A 141 -18.27 1.76 11.08
C HIS A 141 -18.82 0.52 11.79
N VAL A 142 -17.91 -0.22 12.43
CA VAL A 142 -18.22 -1.34 13.31
C VAL A 142 -17.68 -1.08 14.72
N GLY A 143 -18.37 -1.62 15.72
CA GLY A 143 -18.11 -1.42 17.14
C GLY A 143 -19.14 -0.47 17.78
N GLU A 144 -19.09 -0.34 19.10
CA GLU A 144 -20.08 0.46 19.87
C GLU A 144 -19.94 1.97 19.69
N ARG A 145 -18.75 2.44 19.28
CA ARG A 145 -18.42 3.87 19.20
C ARG A 145 -17.84 4.21 17.83
N PRO A 146 -18.11 5.40 17.30
CA PRO A 146 -17.54 5.84 16.04
C PRO A 146 -16.01 5.98 16.14
N PRO A 147 -15.30 5.88 15.00
CA PRO A 147 -13.88 6.21 14.93
C PRO A 147 -13.59 7.63 15.40
N THR A 148 -12.39 7.85 15.97
CA THR A 148 -11.97 9.14 16.56
C THR A 148 -11.86 10.26 15.54
N TYR A 149 -11.36 9.94 14.34
CA TYR A 149 -11.11 10.90 13.28
C TYR A 149 -12.29 10.91 12.30
N GLU A 150 -12.43 11.95 11.50
CA GLU A 150 -13.36 11.95 10.36
C GLU A 150 -12.87 11.02 9.23
N ALA A 151 -13.79 10.48 8.43
CA ALA A 151 -13.44 9.61 7.30
C ALA A 151 -12.86 10.40 6.12
N GLU A 152 -13.41 11.61 5.90
CA GLU A 152 -13.10 12.46 4.75
C GLU A 152 -11.74 13.15 4.92
N PRO A 153 -10.90 13.18 3.86
CA PRO A 153 -9.63 13.90 3.91
C PRO A 153 -9.85 15.39 4.20
N ALA A 154 -9.17 15.91 5.24
CA ALA A 154 -9.28 17.31 5.63
C ALA A 154 -8.26 18.22 4.90
N THR A 155 -6.99 17.79 4.86
CA THR A 155 -5.87 18.63 4.39
C THR A 155 -4.90 17.82 3.53
N PHE A 156 -4.37 18.43 2.46
CA PHE A 156 -3.29 17.83 1.66
C PHE A 156 -1.97 17.78 2.44
N PRO A 157 -1.13 16.76 2.23
CA PRO A 157 0.21 16.75 2.79
C PRO A 157 1.07 17.91 2.28
N ALA A 158 1.91 18.44 3.15
CA ALA A 158 2.91 19.42 2.76
C ALA A 158 3.84 18.82 1.69
N ALA A 159 4.00 19.54 0.58
CA ALA A 159 4.84 19.12 -0.53
C ALA A 159 6.15 19.89 -0.52
N ASP A 160 7.26 19.19 -0.74
CA ASP A 160 8.56 19.78 -1.04
C ASP A 160 8.71 19.89 -2.58
N PRO A 161 8.90 21.10 -3.13
CA PRO A 161 9.11 21.30 -4.57
C PRO A 161 10.27 20.46 -5.16
N ALA A 162 11.31 20.17 -4.37
CA ALA A 162 12.43 19.36 -4.81
C ALA A 162 12.14 17.84 -4.79
N ALA A 163 11.05 17.42 -4.13
CA ALA A 163 10.74 16.02 -3.86
C ALA A 163 9.31 15.63 -4.29
N LEU A 164 8.76 16.28 -5.33
CA LEU A 164 7.39 16.01 -5.81
C LEU A 164 7.16 14.55 -6.24
N SER A 165 8.21 13.85 -6.65
CA SER A 165 8.16 12.42 -7.01
C SER A 165 7.93 11.48 -5.82
N GLU A 166 8.06 11.98 -4.59
CA GLU A 166 7.85 11.23 -3.36
C GLU A 166 6.42 11.32 -2.83
N LEU A 167 5.60 12.22 -3.41
CA LEU A 167 4.18 12.29 -3.08
C LEU A 167 3.49 10.96 -3.37
N VAL A 168 2.62 10.55 -2.44
CA VAL A 168 1.90 9.28 -2.52
C VAL A 168 0.41 9.57 -2.64
N PRO A 169 -0.30 8.96 -3.62
CA PRO A 169 -1.76 9.08 -3.69
C PRO A 169 -2.40 8.60 -2.40
N ASP A 170 -3.53 9.20 -2.00
CA ASP A 170 -4.27 8.77 -0.80
C ASP A 170 -4.65 7.28 -0.89
N THR A 171 -5.22 6.90 -2.04
CA THR A 171 -5.71 5.55 -2.32
C THR A 171 -5.10 5.02 -3.61
N VAL A 172 -4.60 3.79 -3.58
CA VAL A 172 -4.24 2.99 -4.75
C VAL A 172 -5.20 1.82 -4.82
N LEU A 173 -5.71 1.51 -6.00
CA LEU A 173 -6.62 0.39 -6.25
C LEU A 173 -6.19 -0.30 -7.54
N ASP A 174 -6.05 -1.61 -7.49
CA ASP A 174 -5.68 -2.44 -8.62
C ASP A 174 -6.42 -3.79 -8.56
N GLY A 175 -6.47 -4.48 -9.69
CA GLY A 175 -7.02 -5.82 -9.75
C GLY A 175 -6.68 -6.52 -11.05
N ALA A 176 -6.78 -7.85 -11.00
CA ALA A 176 -6.52 -8.67 -12.16
C ALA A 176 -7.36 -9.95 -12.12
N HIS A 177 -7.44 -10.60 -13.27
CA HIS A 177 -8.08 -11.90 -13.42
C HIS A 177 -7.16 -12.82 -14.25
N TYR A 178 -6.83 -13.99 -13.70
CA TYR A 178 -5.94 -14.98 -14.31
C TYR A 178 -6.53 -16.38 -14.14
N GLY A 179 -7.20 -16.88 -15.17
CA GLY A 179 -7.84 -18.19 -15.13
C GLY A 179 -8.85 -18.28 -13.97
N GLY A 180 -8.62 -19.19 -13.02
CA GLY A 180 -9.45 -19.31 -11.83
C GLY A 180 -9.18 -18.27 -10.74
N LEU A 181 -8.31 -17.28 -10.96
CA LEU A 181 -7.90 -16.33 -9.92
C LEU A 181 -8.46 -14.93 -10.17
N THR A 182 -9.10 -14.37 -9.16
CA THR A 182 -9.48 -12.96 -9.16
C THR A 182 -8.72 -12.24 -8.05
N LEU A 183 -7.92 -11.26 -8.41
CA LEU A 183 -7.11 -10.46 -7.50
C LEU A 183 -7.72 -9.06 -7.35
N ARG A 184 -7.79 -8.58 -6.11
CA ARG A 184 -8.10 -7.20 -5.76
C ARG A 184 -7.06 -6.69 -4.77
N ALA A 185 -6.53 -5.51 -5.02
CA ALA A 185 -5.53 -4.91 -4.16
C ALA A 185 -5.84 -3.43 -3.92
N ALA A 186 -5.76 -2.97 -2.68
CA ALA A 186 -5.94 -1.58 -2.33
C ALA A 186 -4.96 -1.16 -1.24
N SER A 187 -4.50 0.08 -1.29
CA SER A 187 -3.70 0.71 -0.24
C SER A 187 -4.29 2.08 0.04
N LEU A 188 -4.69 2.33 1.28
CA LEU A 188 -5.46 3.50 1.69
C LEU A 188 -4.72 4.24 2.80
N ARG A 189 -4.77 5.57 2.74
CA ARG A 189 -4.32 6.42 3.82
C ARG A 189 -5.26 6.26 5.02
N GLY A 190 -4.68 6.08 6.19
CA GLY A 190 -5.40 5.95 7.44
C GLY A 190 -6.03 7.26 7.88
N ASP A 191 -7.13 7.17 8.62
CA ASP A 191 -7.86 8.34 9.11
C ASP A 191 -6.96 9.27 9.98
N SER A 192 -6.03 8.71 10.75
CA SER A 192 -5.07 9.52 11.53
C SER A 192 -4.13 10.31 10.62
N ALA A 193 -3.65 9.70 9.54
CA ALA A 193 -2.78 10.37 8.58
C ALA A 193 -3.56 11.44 7.79
N ARG A 194 -4.81 11.15 7.39
CA ARG A 194 -5.71 12.14 6.75
C ARG A 194 -5.96 13.35 7.65
N HIS A 195 -6.25 13.11 8.93
CA HIS A 195 -6.49 14.17 9.90
C HIS A 195 -5.25 15.05 10.11
N ARG A 196 -4.06 14.44 10.22
CA ARG A 196 -2.80 15.18 10.42
C ARG A 196 -2.23 15.80 9.13
N GLY A 197 -2.86 15.61 7.98
CA GLY A 197 -2.27 16.00 6.69
C GLY A 197 -0.96 15.26 6.40
N ALA A 198 -0.79 14.02 6.86
CA ALA A 198 0.39 13.20 6.61
C ALA A 198 0.23 12.34 5.35
N LEU A 199 1.36 11.97 4.72
CA LEU A 199 1.38 11.01 3.63
C LEU A 199 1.01 9.60 4.12
N ARG A 200 0.48 8.78 3.21
CA ARG A 200 0.35 7.34 3.43
C ARG A 200 1.75 6.72 3.49
N ARG A 201 2.03 5.93 4.54
CA ARG A 201 3.29 5.20 4.76
C ARG A 201 3.29 3.81 4.14
N ASP A 202 2.12 3.26 3.86
CA ASP A 202 2.01 2.00 3.15
C ASP A 202 2.32 2.14 1.65
N ALA A 203 3.03 1.15 1.12
CA ALA A 203 3.29 0.96 -0.31
C ALA A 203 2.69 -0.36 -0.80
N LEU A 204 2.16 -0.34 -2.02
CA LEU A 204 1.63 -1.49 -2.73
C LEU A 204 2.24 -1.52 -4.12
N LEU A 205 2.83 -2.66 -4.49
CA LEU A 205 3.31 -2.94 -5.84
C LEU A 205 2.66 -4.23 -6.34
N THR A 206 2.03 -4.15 -7.50
CA THR A 206 1.50 -5.28 -8.25
C THR A 206 2.27 -5.37 -9.57
N ALA A 207 2.76 -6.55 -9.92
CA ALA A 207 3.54 -6.75 -11.13
C ALA A 207 3.26 -8.11 -11.75
N ARG A 208 3.31 -8.16 -13.09
CA ARG A 208 3.35 -9.40 -13.86
C ARG A 208 4.68 -9.47 -14.61
N PHE A 209 5.38 -10.58 -14.45
CA PHE A 209 6.58 -10.91 -15.22
C PHE A 209 6.30 -12.08 -16.15
N GLY A 210 6.80 -12.02 -17.38
CA GLY A 210 6.53 -13.05 -18.40
C GLY A 210 5.11 -12.96 -18.98
N SER A 211 4.70 -14.01 -19.70
CA SER A 211 3.40 -14.06 -20.39
C SER A 211 2.83 -15.47 -20.44
N GLY A 212 1.52 -15.60 -20.69
CA GLY A 212 0.83 -16.88 -20.72
C GLY A 212 0.91 -17.64 -19.38
N GLU A 213 0.90 -18.98 -19.46
CA GLU A 213 0.95 -19.86 -18.29
C GLU A 213 2.29 -19.79 -17.53
N SER A 214 3.36 -19.29 -18.16
CA SER A 214 4.65 -19.12 -17.49
C SER A 214 4.77 -17.79 -16.73
N ALA A 215 3.76 -16.92 -16.81
CA ALA A 215 3.80 -15.64 -16.11
C ALA A 215 3.79 -15.82 -14.58
N LEU A 216 4.58 -14.97 -13.92
CA LEU A 216 4.66 -14.85 -12.47
C LEU A 216 4.04 -13.53 -12.06
N LEU A 217 3.07 -13.59 -11.14
CA LEU A 217 2.51 -12.39 -10.52
C LEU A 217 3.20 -12.18 -9.18
N LEU A 218 3.65 -10.95 -8.94
CA LEU A 218 4.14 -10.48 -7.65
C LEU A 218 3.18 -9.44 -7.12
N VAL A 219 2.80 -9.58 -5.85
CA VAL A 219 2.29 -8.46 -5.06
C VAL A 219 3.21 -8.25 -3.87
N ALA A 220 3.69 -7.03 -3.68
CA ALA A 220 4.48 -6.61 -2.54
C ALA A 220 3.72 -5.51 -1.77
N VAL A 221 3.54 -5.73 -0.48
CA VAL A 221 2.94 -4.81 0.48
C VAL A 221 4.03 -4.43 1.47
N ALA A 222 4.26 -3.13 1.66
CA ALA A 222 5.16 -2.66 2.68
C ALA A 222 4.54 -1.56 3.54
N ALA A 223 4.90 -1.52 4.82
CA ALA A 223 4.42 -0.52 5.77
C ALA A 223 5.61 0.15 6.47
N GLY A 224 5.77 1.46 6.27
CA GLY A 224 6.79 2.24 6.96
C GLY A 224 6.47 2.44 8.45
N GLY A 225 7.51 2.39 9.29
CA GLY A 225 7.38 2.52 10.74
C GLY A 225 6.72 3.83 11.18
N ARG A 226 6.01 3.82 12.33
CA ARG A 226 5.20 4.99 12.72
C ARG A 226 6.01 6.24 13.04
N ALA A 227 7.16 6.05 13.68
CA ALA A 227 8.08 7.11 14.10
C ALA A 227 9.06 7.55 13.00
N ALA A 228 9.08 6.85 11.86
CA ALA A 228 10.00 7.12 10.76
C ALA A 228 9.55 8.33 9.94
N THR A 229 10.32 9.41 9.95
CA THR A 229 10.12 10.60 9.10
C THR A 229 10.16 10.27 7.60
N GLY A 230 10.84 9.19 7.21
CA GLY A 230 10.94 8.68 5.83
C GLY A 230 10.20 7.37 5.56
N GLY A 231 9.28 6.92 6.41
CA GLY A 231 8.68 5.57 6.32
C GLY A 231 8.02 5.24 4.97
N HIS A 232 7.34 6.21 4.34
CA HIS A 232 6.73 6.04 3.02
C HIS A 232 7.77 5.80 1.91
N ARG A 233 8.95 6.45 2.00
CA ARG A 233 10.05 6.27 1.05
C ARG A 233 10.65 4.87 1.19
N ALA A 234 10.96 4.46 2.43
CA ALA A 234 11.49 3.12 2.72
C ALA A 234 10.54 2.01 2.23
N ALA A 235 9.24 2.15 2.47
CA ALA A 235 8.22 1.20 2.01
C ALA A 235 8.17 1.10 0.47
N ARG A 236 8.18 2.24 -0.23
CA ARG A 236 8.19 2.27 -1.70
C ARG A 236 9.49 1.67 -2.27
N GLU A 237 10.63 2.05 -1.71
CA GLU A 237 11.94 1.59 -2.16
C GLU A 237 12.10 0.07 -2.00
N ILE A 238 11.63 -0.50 -0.89
CA ILE A 238 11.73 -1.94 -0.68
C ILE A 238 10.78 -2.73 -1.60
N CYS A 239 9.56 -2.23 -1.84
CA CYS A 239 8.64 -2.82 -2.82
C CYS A 239 9.27 -2.82 -4.23
N GLN A 240 9.88 -1.70 -4.65
CA GLN A 240 10.55 -1.60 -5.94
C GLN A 240 11.76 -2.53 -6.04
N SER A 241 12.63 -2.51 -5.02
CA SER A 241 13.80 -3.40 -4.95
C SER A 241 13.40 -4.88 -5.03
N MET A 242 12.33 -5.27 -4.32
CA MET A 242 11.79 -6.63 -4.37
C MET A 242 11.23 -6.97 -5.76
N GLY A 243 10.49 -6.05 -6.37
CA GLY A 243 9.99 -6.18 -7.74
C GLY A 243 11.11 -6.43 -8.75
N GLU A 244 12.20 -5.67 -8.67
CA GLU A 244 13.35 -5.84 -9.57
C GLU A 244 14.05 -7.19 -9.39
N VAL A 245 14.31 -7.62 -8.14
CA VAL A 245 15.01 -8.89 -7.90
C VAL A 245 14.15 -10.09 -8.27
N VAL A 246 12.85 -10.06 -7.97
CA VAL A 246 11.90 -11.10 -8.41
C VAL A 246 11.77 -11.10 -9.92
N GLY A 247 11.66 -9.92 -10.54
CA GLY A 247 11.55 -9.77 -11.99
C GLY A 247 12.74 -10.37 -12.74
N ARG A 248 13.98 -10.16 -12.25
CA ARG A 248 15.17 -10.82 -12.82
C ARG A 248 15.17 -12.34 -12.69
N SER A 249 14.52 -12.89 -11.66
CA SER A 249 14.47 -14.33 -11.38
C SER A 249 13.13 -15.00 -11.73
N HIS A 250 12.20 -14.30 -12.38
CA HIS A 250 10.80 -14.71 -12.48
C HIS A 250 10.60 -16.07 -13.15
N ALA A 251 11.32 -16.36 -14.24
CA ALA A 251 11.17 -17.61 -14.98
C ALA A 251 11.49 -18.83 -14.09
N ARG A 252 12.57 -18.73 -13.30
CA ARG A 252 12.98 -19.78 -12.37
C ARG A 252 12.01 -19.90 -11.20
N LEU A 253 11.60 -18.78 -10.60
CA LEU A 253 10.63 -18.76 -9.51
C LEU A 253 9.30 -19.38 -9.94
N ALA A 254 8.80 -19.06 -11.15
CA ALA A 254 7.59 -19.67 -11.69
C ALA A 254 7.73 -21.19 -11.87
N GLU A 255 8.89 -21.66 -12.32
CA GLU A 255 9.20 -23.09 -12.43
C GLU A 255 9.25 -23.78 -11.07
N ASP A 256 9.94 -23.19 -10.09
CA ASP A 256 10.06 -23.71 -8.73
C ASP A 256 8.69 -23.79 -8.03
N ILE A 257 7.81 -22.80 -8.23
CA ILE A 257 6.44 -22.81 -7.71
C ILE A 257 5.61 -23.92 -8.35
N ARG A 258 5.64 -24.05 -9.68
CA ARG A 258 4.89 -25.10 -10.40
C ARG A 258 5.37 -26.52 -10.05
N ALA A 259 6.66 -26.67 -9.77
CA ALA A 259 7.27 -27.93 -9.35
C ALA A 259 7.20 -28.18 -7.83
N ASP A 260 6.52 -27.32 -7.06
CA ASP A 260 6.40 -27.36 -5.60
C ASP A 260 7.74 -27.50 -4.84
N ARG A 261 8.80 -26.84 -5.33
CA ARG A 261 10.17 -26.91 -4.78
C ARG A 261 10.35 -25.99 -3.57
N ARG A 262 9.57 -26.21 -2.51
CA ARG A 262 9.53 -25.36 -1.30
C ARG A 262 10.88 -25.21 -0.60
N ASP A 263 11.67 -26.28 -0.56
CA ASP A 263 13.00 -26.31 0.08
C ASP A 263 14.02 -25.43 -0.66
N ALA A 264 13.83 -25.22 -1.97
CA ALA A 264 14.64 -24.29 -2.75
C ALA A 264 14.09 -22.85 -2.66
N LEU A 265 12.76 -22.69 -2.68
CA LEU A 265 12.09 -21.39 -2.64
C LEU A 265 12.39 -20.62 -1.35
N LYS A 266 12.24 -21.26 -0.18
CA LYS A 266 12.42 -20.59 1.11
C LYS A 266 13.78 -19.88 1.26
N PRO A 267 14.94 -20.58 1.16
CA PRO A 267 16.23 -19.93 1.31
C PRO A 267 16.54 -18.95 0.17
N GLY A 268 16.02 -19.19 -1.04
CA GLY A 268 16.15 -18.25 -2.17
C GLY A 268 15.46 -16.92 -1.90
N LEU A 269 14.19 -16.97 -1.52
CA LEU A 269 13.38 -15.78 -1.19
C LEU A 269 13.89 -15.05 0.05
N GLN A 270 14.42 -15.79 1.02
CA GLN A 270 15.07 -15.20 2.20
C GLN A 270 16.27 -14.35 1.79
N ARG A 271 17.19 -14.87 0.97
CA ARG A 271 18.35 -14.10 0.48
C ARG A 271 17.95 -12.88 -0.36
N LEU A 272 16.91 -12.99 -1.17
CA LEU A 272 16.38 -11.84 -1.93
C LEU A 272 15.85 -10.76 -0.99
N THR A 273 15.15 -11.16 0.06
CA THR A 273 14.61 -10.25 1.10
C THR A 273 15.75 -9.59 1.86
N GLU A 274 16.70 -10.37 2.39
CA GLU A 274 17.92 -9.88 3.07
C GLU A 274 18.68 -8.86 2.23
N ARG A 275 18.82 -9.10 0.92
CA ARG A 275 19.47 -8.17 -0.01
C ARG A 275 18.71 -6.85 -0.12
N CYS A 276 17.37 -6.88 -0.17
CA CYS A 276 16.55 -5.66 -0.24
C CYS A 276 16.68 -4.82 1.05
N TYR A 277 16.65 -5.46 2.23
CA TYR A 277 16.90 -4.76 3.49
C TYR A 277 18.35 -4.26 3.62
N GLY A 278 19.32 -4.97 3.03
CA GLY A 278 20.68 -4.48 2.90
C GLY A 278 20.78 -3.17 2.13
N LYS A 279 20.00 -3.01 1.05
CA LYS A 279 19.90 -1.74 0.32
C LYS A 279 19.29 -0.62 1.17
N LEU A 280 18.19 -0.89 1.88
CA LEU A 280 17.60 0.11 2.78
C LEU A 280 18.59 0.59 3.85
N ARG A 281 19.37 -0.33 4.45
CA ARG A 281 20.41 0.04 5.42
C ARG A 281 21.50 0.92 4.80
N ALA A 282 21.90 0.63 3.57
CA ALA A 282 22.84 1.49 2.84
C ALA A 282 22.24 2.87 2.54
N GLN A 283 20.96 2.93 2.19
CA GLN A 283 20.25 4.18 1.97
C GLN A 283 20.08 4.99 3.25
N ALA A 284 19.76 4.35 4.38
CA ALA A 284 19.72 4.98 5.69
C ALA A 284 21.07 5.64 6.03
N ALA A 285 22.17 4.92 5.81
CA ALA A 285 23.52 5.45 6.01
C ALA A 285 23.83 6.63 5.09
N ALA A 286 23.41 6.58 3.82
CA ALA A 286 23.59 7.68 2.86
C ALA A 286 22.80 8.94 3.25
N LEU A 287 21.63 8.77 3.88
CA LEU A 287 20.80 9.85 4.41
C LEU A 287 21.24 10.34 5.80
N GLY A 288 22.21 9.66 6.44
CA GLY A 288 22.67 9.99 7.79
C GLY A 288 21.65 9.69 8.89
N VAL A 289 20.71 8.78 8.66
CA VAL A 289 19.67 8.38 9.63
C VAL A 289 19.94 6.97 10.16
N GLN A 290 19.37 6.65 11.32
CA GLN A 290 19.48 5.29 11.86
C GLN A 290 18.70 4.28 10.98
N PRO A 291 19.17 3.02 10.85
CA PRO A 291 18.47 2.00 10.06
C PRO A 291 16.99 1.81 10.44
N GLU A 292 16.66 1.94 11.72
CA GLU A 292 15.31 1.78 12.26
C GLU A 292 14.38 2.95 11.84
N GLU A 293 14.95 4.10 11.50
CA GLU A 293 14.21 5.27 10.99
C GLU A 293 13.95 5.21 9.47
N TYR A 294 14.67 4.33 8.75
CA TYR A 294 14.52 4.12 7.30
C TYR A 294 14.36 2.63 6.97
N THR A 295 13.32 2.04 7.55
CA THR A 295 12.92 0.65 7.32
C THR A 295 11.42 0.51 7.12
N ALA A 296 10.98 -0.65 6.67
CA ALA A 296 9.57 -0.99 6.49
C ALA A 296 9.34 -2.49 6.70
N ASP A 297 8.15 -2.83 7.19
CA ASP A 297 7.68 -4.21 7.19
C ASP A 297 7.31 -4.59 5.76
N LEU A 298 7.70 -5.78 5.30
CA LEU A 298 7.48 -6.24 3.93
C LEU A 298 6.76 -7.59 3.94
N ARG A 299 5.72 -7.70 3.11
CA ARG A 299 5.11 -8.96 2.74
C ARG A 299 4.91 -9.08 1.24
N CYS A 300 5.19 -10.26 0.73
CA CYS A 300 5.09 -10.58 -0.68
C CYS A 300 4.20 -11.80 -0.90
N LEU A 301 3.50 -11.78 -2.04
CA LEU A 301 2.72 -12.87 -2.57
C LEU A 301 3.18 -13.17 -4.00
N LEU A 302 3.55 -14.41 -4.27
CA LEU A 302 3.82 -14.92 -5.60
C LEU A 302 2.71 -15.87 -6.04
N LEU A 303 2.19 -15.62 -7.25
CA LEU A 303 1.16 -16.43 -7.90
C LEU A 303 1.67 -16.86 -9.28
N SER A 304 1.42 -18.11 -9.64
CA SER A 304 1.54 -18.54 -11.03
C SER A 304 0.29 -18.15 -11.81
N ALA A 305 0.45 -17.70 -13.05
CA ALA A 305 -0.66 -17.53 -13.98
C ALA A 305 -1.15 -18.86 -14.59
N ASP A 306 -0.45 -19.98 -14.36
CA ASP A 306 -0.91 -21.31 -14.76
C ASP A 306 -2.13 -21.71 -13.91
N PRO A 307 -3.32 -21.90 -14.52
CA PRO A 307 -4.54 -22.25 -13.79
C PRO A 307 -4.46 -23.62 -13.11
N ARG A 308 -3.51 -24.49 -13.50
CA ARG A 308 -3.28 -25.79 -12.86
C ARG A 308 -2.46 -25.65 -11.58
N CYS A 309 -1.72 -24.56 -11.41
CA CYS A 309 -0.91 -24.33 -10.24
C CYS A 309 -1.72 -23.68 -9.12
N ARG A 310 -2.02 -24.44 -8.06
CA ARG A 310 -2.78 -23.97 -6.88
C ARG A 310 -1.89 -23.54 -5.70
N THR A 311 -0.56 -23.61 -5.87
CA THR A 311 0.40 -23.15 -4.86
C THR A 311 0.45 -21.62 -4.80
N ARG A 312 0.36 -21.08 -3.60
CA ARG A 312 0.42 -19.64 -3.29
C ARG A 312 1.56 -19.42 -2.32
N VAL A 313 2.55 -18.63 -2.71
CA VAL A 313 3.77 -18.45 -1.91
C VAL A 313 3.74 -17.07 -1.27
N PHE A 314 3.82 -17.06 0.06
CA PHE A 314 3.86 -15.88 0.90
C PHE A 314 5.20 -15.81 1.61
N PHE A 315 5.82 -14.63 1.66
CA PHE A 315 7.06 -14.44 2.39
C PHE A 315 7.29 -12.99 2.81
N GLY A 316 8.19 -12.76 3.77
CA GLY A 316 8.63 -11.42 4.16
C GLY A 316 9.02 -11.28 5.63
N TRP A 317 9.11 -10.03 6.08
CA TRP A 317 9.54 -9.61 7.43
C TRP A 317 8.64 -8.53 8.02
N GLY A 318 8.62 -8.43 9.36
CA GLY A 318 7.87 -7.40 10.06
C GLY A 318 6.40 -7.75 10.32
N ASP A 319 5.61 -6.77 10.76
CA ASP A 319 4.20 -6.94 11.10
C ASP A 319 3.29 -6.84 9.87
N ALA A 320 2.40 -7.82 9.75
CA ALA A 320 1.41 -7.91 8.70
C ALA A 320 0.37 -8.98 9.05
N GLY A 321 -0.52 -9.28 8.10
CA GLY A 321 -1.46 -10.38 8.23
C GLY A 321 -1.58 -11.21 6.97
N LEU A 322 -1.63 -12.53 7.17
CA LEU A 322 -2.00 -13.50 6.17
C LEU A 322 -3.19 -14.31 6.68
N PHE A 323 -4.32 -14.22 5.98
CA PHE A 323 -5.56 -14.86 6.38
C PHE A 323 -6.16 -15.68 5.25
N ARG A 324 -6.95 -16.69 5.61
CA ARG A 324 -7.81 -17.42 4.68
C ARG A 324 -9.25 -17.33 5.16
N LEU A 325 -10.14 -16.91 4.28
CA LEU A 325 -11.57 -17.04 4.43
C LEU A 325 -12.02 -18.34 3.75
N ARG A 326 -12.76 -19.17 4.48
CA ARG A 326 -13.41 -20.37 3.95
C ARG A 326 -14.72 -20.58 4.68
N SER A 327 -15.81 -20.77 3.93
CA SER A 327 -17.15 -21.02 4.50
C SER A 327 -17.54 -19.96 5.55
N GLY A 328 -17.31 -18.68 5.25
CA GLY A 328 -17.63 -17.56 6.14
C GLY A 328 -16.70 -17.39 7.36
N SER A 329 -15.67 -18.24 7.52
CA SER A 329 -14.77 -18.19 8.68
C SER A 329 -13.35 -17.78 8.30
N TRP A 330 -12.82 -16.77 9.01
CA TRP A 330 -11.43 -16.35 8.90
C TRP A 330 -10.50 -17.25 9.70
N ARG A 331 -9.37 -17.63 9.09
CA ARG A 331 -8.25 -18.29 9.75
C ARG A 331 -6.98 -17.48 9.54
N ASP A 332 -6.34 -17.07 10.62
CA ASP A 332 -4.98 -16.52 10.58
C ASP A 332 -4.00 -17.66 10.24
N LEU A 333 -3.20 -17.44 9.21
CA LEU A 333 -2.26 -18.40 8.66
C LEU A 333 -0.83 -18.20 9.17
N GLU A 334 -0.56 -17.06 9.80
CA GLU A 334 0.70 -16.74 10.51
C GLU A 334 0.61 -17.08 12.00
N ALA A 335 -0.59 -17.16 12.58
CA ALA A 335 -0.79 -17.81 13.88
C ALA A 335 -0.38 -19.29 13.78
N GLY A 336 0.44 -19.75 14.73
CA GLY A 336 0.93 -21.14 14.76
C GLY A 336 -0.22 -22.17 14.77
N PRO A 337 0.07 -23.48 14.64
CA PRO A 337 -0.95 -24.52 14.47
C PRO A 337 -2.03 -24.64 15.58
N GLY A 338 -1.94 -23.86 16.66
CA GLY A 338 -2.98 -23.70 17.69
C GLY A 338 -3.78 -22.38 17.66
N GLY A 339 -3.62 -21.56 16.62
CA GLY A 339 -4.45 -20.36 16.42
C GLY A 339 -5.90 -20.76 16.19
N SER A 340 -6.75 -20.52 17.20
CA SER A 340 -8.19 -20.73 17.11
C SER A 340 -8.75 -20.04 15.87
N ALA A 341 -9.67 -20.67 15.16
CA ALA A 341 -10.39 -19.98 14.10
C ALA A 341 -11.11 -18.78 14.72
N LEU A 342 -11.19 -17.67 13.99
CA LEU A 342 -11.99 -16.53 14.41
C LEU A 342 -13.46 -16.93 14.22
N HIS A 343 -13.99 -17.70 15.18
CA HIS A 343 -15.30 -18.35 15.07
C HIS A 343 -16.43 -17.31 15.15
N PRO A 344 -17.47 -17.45 14.31
CA PRO A 344 -18.70 -16.68 14.44
C PRO A 344 -19.64 -17.35 15.46
N GLY A 345 -19.74 -16.76 16.66
CA GLY A 345 -20.83 -17.00 17.61
C GLY A 345 -20.65 -18.21 18.52
N ASP A 346 -20.23 -17.94 19.76
CA ASP A 346 -20.67 -18.72 20.92
C ASP A 346 -21.46 -17.77 21.84
N PRO A 347 -22.55 -18.22 22.47
CA PRO A 347 -23.39 -17.38 23.32
C PRO A 347 -22.62 -16.98 24.57
N ALA A 348 -22.79 -15.71 24.96
CA ALA A 348 -22.25 -15.17 26.19
C ALA A 348 -22.76 -15.99 27.39
N ALA A 349 -21.84 -16.70 28.04
CA ALA A 349 -22.02 -17.09 29.42
C ALA A 349 -21.73 -15.86 30.28
N ASP A 350 -22.78 -15.40 30.92
CA ASP A 350 -22.81 -14.46 32.01
C ASP A 350 -22.13 -15.04 33.25
N ASP A 351 -20.92 -14.59 33.56
CA ASP A 351 -20.53 -14.42 34.96
C ASP A 351 -19.41 -13.39 35.13
N SER A 352 -19.74 -12.38 35.93
CA SER A 352 -18.90 -11.46 36.71
C SER A 352 -17.59 -10.90 36.13
N GLY A 353 -17.73 -9.69 35.57
CA GLY A 353 -16.89 -8.51 35.88
C GLY A 353 -15.39 -8.74 36.06
N GLN A 354 -14.67 -8.90 34.96
CA GLN A 354 -13.21 -8.81 34.95
C GLN A 354 -12.76 -8.03 33.72
N GLU A 355 -12.30 -6.80 33.97
CA GLU A 355 -11.61 -5.94 33.00
C GLU A 355 -10.36 -6.67 32.48
N ALA A 356 -10.50 -7.37 31.37
CA ALA A 356 -9.42 -8.04 30.68
C ALA A 356 -9.53 -7.79 29.18
N ALA A 357 -9.22 -6.56 28.75
CA ALA A 357 -8.84 -6.25 27.37
C ALA A 357 -8.34 -4.79 27.26
N ALA A 358 -7.15 -4.49 27.78
CA ALA A 358 -6.44 -3.24 27.47
C ALA A 358 -4.93 -3.42 27.60
N SER A 359 -4.36 -4.35 26.83
CA SER A 359 -2.90 -4.44 26.70
C SER A 359 -2.51 -4.92 25.30
N SER A 360 -2.94 -4.15 24.29
CA SER A 360 -2.34 -4.09 22.94
C SER A 360 -3.05 -3.08 22.02
N ALA A 361 -4.18 -2.50 22.43
CA ALA A 361 -4.75 -1.30 21.83
C ALA A 361 -4.42 -0.07 22.69
N GLY A 362 -3.49 0.76 22.23
CA GLY A 362 -3.13 2.03 22.88
C GLY A 362 -1.69 2.11 23.35
N LEU A 363 -0.74 2.20 22.42
CA LEU A 363 0.34 3.16 22.65
C LEU A 363 -0.23 4.52 22.24
N LEU A 364 -0.69 5.29 23.22
CA LEU A 364 -0.88 6.71 23.05
C LEU A 364 0.48 7.36 22.79
N ASP A 365 0.45 8.46 22.05
CA ASP A 365 1.62 9.27 21.69
C ASP A 365 2.33 9.78 22.97
N PRO A 366 3.67 9.77 23.06
CA PRO A 366 4.41 10.42 24.16
C PRO A 366 4.05 11.91 24.37
N SER A 367 3.54 12.60 23.35
CA SER A 367 3.05 13.98 23.46
C SER A 367 1.64 14.12 24.06
N GLU A 368 0.81 13.06 24.03
CA GLU A 368 -0.51 13.02 24.69
C GLU A 368 -0.42 12.61 26.17
N LEU A 369 0.69 11.98 26.57
CA LEU A 369 0.99 11.62 27.96
C LEU A 369 1.30 12.83 28.87
N ALA A 370 1.61 14.00 28.29
CA ALA A 370 1.99 15.19 29.04
C ALA A 370 0.82 15.81 29.84
N ASP A 371 -0.44 15.63 29.40
CA ASP A 371 -1.61 16.25 30.05
C ASP A 371 -2.38 15.32 31.02
N LEU A 372 -2.13 14.01 31.00
CA LEU A 372 -2.83 13.05 31.88
C LEU A 372 -2.12 12.78 33.22
N ALA A 373 -0.92 13.34 33.42
CA ALA A 373 -0.13 13.17 34.63
C ALA A 373 -0.71 13.86 35.89
N ALA A 374 -1.82 14.60 35.76
CA ALA A 374 -2.39 15.40 36.85
C ALA A 374 -3.38 14.67 37.79
N LEU A 375 -3.74 13.40 37.52
CA LEU A 375 -4.72 12.66 38.34
C LEU A 375 -4.23 11.24 38.66
N SER A 376 -3.34 11.11 39.66
CA SER A 376 -2.94 9.81 40.21
C SER A 376 -3.61 9.54 41.55
N VAL A 377 -4.33 8.41 41.65
CA VAL A 377 -4.76 7.81 42.93
C VAL A 377 -4.12 6.41 43.01
N PRO A 378 -3.45 6.04 44.11
CA PRO A 378 -2.75 4.76 44.19
C PRO A 378 -3.72 3.63 44.58
N SER A 379 -3.77 2.56 43.77
CA SER A 379 -4.45 1.31 44.13
C SER A 379 -3.42 0.20 44.32
N THR A 380 -3.41 -0.39 45.52
CA THR A 380 -2.52 -1.47 45.95
C THR A 380 -3.24 -2.81 45.87
N GLN A 381 -3.27 -3.45 44.70
CA GLN A 381 -3.58 -4.87 44.59
C GLN A 381 -2.80 -5.49 43.43
N ARG A 382 -1.86 -6.38 43.76
CA ARG A 382 -0.96 -7.04 42.80
C ARG A 382 -1.64 -8.35 42.36
N VAL A 383 -2.38 -8.29 41.25
CA VAL A 383 -2.92 -9.49 40.58
C VAL A 383 -1.76 -10.21 39.87
N PRO A 384 -1.64 -11.55 39.95
CA PRO A 384 -0.62 -12.29 39.21
C PRO A 384 -0.84 -12.15 37.70
N VAL A 385 0.09 -11.52 37.00
CA VAL A 385 0.09 -11.43 35.54
C VAL A 385 0.45 -12.81 34.98
N PRO A 386 -0.38 -13.46 34.14
CA PRO A 386 0.00 -14.68 33.47
C PRO A 386 1.26 -14.43 32.61
N PRO A 387 2.18 -15.40 32.47
CA PRO A 387 3.39 -15.21 31.70
C PRO A 387 3.02 -14.74 30.28
N PRO A 388 3.69 -13.71 29.73
CA PRO A 388 3.43 -13.26 28.38
C PRO A 388 3.61 -14.43 27.42
N ALA A 389 2.67 -14.60 26.49
CA ALA A 389 2.83 -15.55 25.40
C ALA A 389 4.20 -15.33 24.73
N PRO A 390 4.89 -16.39 24.27
CA PRO A 390 6.19 -16.25 23.63
C PRO A 390 6.07 -15.24 22.50
N ARG A 391 6.77 -14.11 22.64
CA ARG A 391 6.83 -13.09 21.59
C ARG A 391 7.48 -13.74 20.38
N GLN A 392 6.73 -13.83 19.28
CA GLN A 392 7.32 -14.22 18.00
C GLN A 392 8.40 -13.20 17.68
N ASP A 393 9.58 -13.68 17.27
CA ASP A 393 10.67 -12.82 16.84
C ASP A 393 10.20 -11.95 15.66
N PRO A 394 10.03 -10.62 15.83
CA PRO A 394 9.56 -9.74 14.77
C PRO A 394 10.51 -9.74 13.57
N ASP A 395 11.77 -10.13 13.78
CA ASP A 395 12.84 -10.13 12.78
C ASP A 395 12.97 -11.49 12.06
N ALA A 396 12.17 -12.49 12.41
CA ALA A 396 12.24 -13.80 11.78
C ALA A 396 11.61 -13.83 10.38
N PHE A 397 12.33 -14.40 9.41
CA PHE A 397 11.84 -14.57 8.04
C PHE A 397 10.63 -15.48 7.99
N ARG A 398 9.49 -14.93 7.56
CA ARG A 398 8.25 -15.67 7.40
C ARG A 398 8.19 -16.20 5.97
N PHE A 399 7.91 -17.49 5.84
CA PHE A 399 7.69 -18.16 4.56
C PHE A 399 6.56 -19.17 4.70
N ARG A 400 5.64 -19.14 3.75
CA ARG A 400 4.52 -20.08 3.69
C ARG A 400 4.15 -20.38 2.24
N ALA A 401 4.11 -21.66 1.91
CA ALA A 401 3.47 -22.14 0.69
C ALA A 401 2.13 -22.77 1.07
N ALA A 402 1.04 -22.19 0.61
CA ALA A 402 -0.31 -22.69 0.85
C ALA A 402 -0.90 -23.22 -0.46
N GLU A 403 -1.55 -24.38 -0.38
CA GLU A 403 -2.39 -24.86 -1.47
C GLU A 403 -3.79 -24.25 -1.31
N ALA A 404 -4.22 -23.53 -2.34
CA ALA A 404 -5.48 -22.83 -2.35
C ALA A 404 -6.56 -23.70 -2.99
N ARG A 405 -7.73 -23.77 -2.34
CA ARG A 405 -8.88 -24.56 -2.83
C ARG A 405 -9.90 -23.65 -3.49
N PRO A 406 -10.67 -24.15 -4.48
CA PRO A 406 -11.83 -23.40 -4.99
C PRO A 406 -12.74 -22.93 -3.85
N GLY A 407 -13.16 -21.68 -3.90
CA GLY A 407 -13.94 -21.00 -2.86
C GLY A 407 -13.12 -20.41 -1.71
N ASP A 408 -11.80 -20.60 -1.66
CA ASP A 408 -10.95 -19.88 -0.71
C ASP A 408 -10.80 -18.41 -1.13
N VAL A 409 -10.76 -17.52 -0.13
CA VAL A 409 -10.20 -16.18 -0.29
C VAL A 409 -8.94 -16.07 0.56
N LEU A 410 -7.82 -15.74 -0.08
CA LEU A 410 -6.56 -15.47 0.61
C LEU A 410 -6.39 -13.96 0.73
N LEU A 411 -6.12 -13.47 1.94
CA LEU A 411 -5.89 -12.07 2.23
C LEU A 411 -4.47 -11.87 2.76
N LEU A 412 -3.64 -11.17 2.00
CA LEU A 412 -2.40 -10.57 2.49
C LEU A 412 -2.67 -9.09 2.80
N CYS A 413 -2.26 -8.61 3.96
CA CYS A 413 -2.53 -7.22 4.34
C CYS A 413 -1.46 -6.64 5.26
N SER A 414 -1.35 -5.31 5.29
CA SER A 414 -0.54 -4.59 6.27
C SER A 414 -1.16 -4.67 7.67
N GLN A 415 -0.38 -4.30 8.68
CA GLN A 415 -0.83 -4.38 10.07
C GLN A 415 -2.07 -3.52 10.35
N GLY A 416 -2.28 -2.40 9.63
CA GLY A 416 -3.46 -1.55 9.80
C GLY A 416 -4.80 -2.22 9.45
N LEU A 417 -4.78 -3.31 8.67
CA LEU A 417 -5.95 -4.16 8.42
C LEU A 417 -5.91 -5.47 9.21
N ALA A 418 -4.72 -6.04 9.42
CA ALA A 418 -4.58 -7.28 10.18
C ALA A 418 -4.96 -7.13 11.66
N ALA A 419 -4.65 -5.98 12.27
CA ALA A 419 -4.97 -5.70 13.67
C ALA A 419 -6.49 -5.68 13.95
N PRO A 420 -7.34 -4.94 13.22
CA PRO A 420 -8.79 -5.02 13.42
C PRO A 420 -9.36 -6.40 13.05
N LEU A 421 -8.79 -7.11 12.08
CA LEU A 421 -9.26 -8.45 11.73
C LEU A 421 -9.03 -9.47 12.86
N ARG A 422 -7.96 -9.31 13.65
CA ARG A 422 -7.69 -10.14 14.84
C ARG A 422 -8.43 -9.67 16.09
N GLY A 423 -8.54 -8.35 16.27
CA GLY A 423 -8.98 -7.74 17.52
C GLY A 423 -10.46 -7.38 17.60
N GLU A 424 -11.15 -7.25 16.47
CA GLU A 424 -12.57 -6.85 16.42
C GLU A 424 -13.41 -7.91 15.69
N PRO A 425 -14.08 -8.82 16.43
CA PRO A 425 -14.88 -9.89 15.84
C PRO A 425 -16.00 -9.40 14.93
N ALA A 426 -16.62 -8.25 15.22
CA ALA A 426 -17.69 -7.73 14.37
C ALA A 426 -17.14 -7.24 13.02
N PHE A 427 -15.92 -6.70 12.98
CA PHE A 427 -15.24 -6.32 11.74
C PHE A 427 -14.92 -7.55 10.90
N ALA A 428 -14.37 -8.60 11.53
CA ALA A 428 -14.09 -9.86 10.85
C ALA A 428 -15.36 -10.50 10.24
N ARG A 429 -16.47 -10.51 10.99
CA ARG A 429 -17.77 -11.00 10.50
C ARG A 429 -18.32 -10.16 9.35
N GLN A 430 -18.28 -8.83 9.44
CA GLN A 430 -18.78 -7.95 8.40
C GLN A 430 -18.00 -8.12 7.10
N LEU A 431 -16.66 -8.22 7.17
CA LEU A 431 -15.81 -8.45 6.02
C LEU A 431 -16.00 -9.85 5.43
N ALA A 432 -16.16 -10.87 6.28
CA ALA A 432 -16.47 -12.24 5.84
C ALA A 432 -17.78 -12.27 5.04
N GLY A 433 -18.87 -11.72 5.62
CA GLY A 433 -20.17 -11.64 4.95
C GLY A 433 -20.07 -10.93 3.61
N ALA A 434 -19.46 -9.74 3.56
CA ALA A 434 -19.28 -8.99 2.32
C ALA A 434 -18.60 -9.80 1.19
N TRP A 435 -17.73 -10.76 1.53
CA TRP A 435 -16.96 -11.56 0.58
C TRP A 435 -17.52 -12.98 0.35
N THR A 436 -18.52 -13.43 1.13
CA THR A 436 -19.19 -14.73 0.96
C THR A 436 -20.66 -14.66 0.59
N ASP A 437 -21.33 -13.53 0.83
CA ASP A 437 -22.77 -13.37 0.56
C ASP A 437 -23.10 -13.47 -0.93
N LYS A 438 -22.12 -13.18 -1.80
CA LYS A 438 -22.22 -13.32 -3.24
C LYS A 438 -21.25 -14.38 -3.75
N PRO A 439 -21.63 -15.18 -4.76
CA PRO A 439 -20.74 -16.19 -5.35
C PRO A 439 -19.58 -15.56 -6.13
N GLU A 440 -19.77 -14.34 -6.64
CA GLU A 440 -18.77 -13.63 -7.44
C GLU A 440 -17.90 -12.73 -6.56
N PRO A 441 -16.58 -12.66 -6.81
CA PRO A 441 -15.70 -11.69 -6.16
C PRO A 441 -16.20 -10.26 -6.36
N PRO A 442 -16.09 -9.37 -5.36
CA PRO A 442 -16.51 -7.99 -5.51
C PRO A 442 -15.78 -7.27 -6.65
N GLY A 443 -16.49 -6.39 -7.35
CA GLY A 443 -15.87 -5.41 -8.24
C GLY A 443 -14.95 -4.45 -7.47
N LEU A 444 -14.07 -3.72 -8.18
CA LEU A 444 -13.05 -2.86 -7.56
C LEU A 444 -13.63 -1.84 -6.58
N ALA A 445 -14.72 -1.15 -6.93
CA ALA A 445 -15.36 -0.17 -6.05
C ALA A 445 -15.98 -0.82 -4.79
N ALA A 446 -16.62 -1.98 -4.94
CA ALA A 446 -17.20 -2.71 -3.82
C ALA A 446 -16.10 -3.22 -2.87
N PHE A 447 -15.01 -3.76 -3.42
CA PHE A 447 -13.83 -4.17 -2.66
C PHE A 447 -13.23 -3.00 -1.89
N LEU A 448 -13.04 -1.85 -2.54
CA LEU A 448 -12.54 -0.64 -1.90
C LEU A 448 -13.45 -0.21 -0.74
N ALA A 449 -14.76 -0.26 -0.93
CA ALA A 449 -15.71 0.06 0.13
C ALA A 449 -15.73 -0.99 1.27
N ASP A 450 -15.40 -2.26 1.00
CA ASP A 450 -15.27 -3.29 2.06
C ASP A 450 -14.04 -3.03 2.95
N VAL A 451 -12.89 -2.73 2.35
CA VAL A 451 -11.64 -2.50 3.09
C VAL A 451 -11.58 -1.14 3.81
N GLN A 452 -12.45 -0.20 3.42
CA GLN A 452 -12.66 1.08 4.10
C GLN A 452 -13.48 0.98 5.38
N LEU A 453 -14.06 -0.17 5.69
CA LEU A 453 -14.91 -0.34 6.87
C LEU A 453 -14.17 0.06 8.16
N ARG A 454 -14.70 1.04 8.87
CA ARG A 454 -13.97 1.72 9.95
C ARG A 454 -14.22 1.04 11.30
N VAL A 455 -13.21 1.05 12.17
CA VAL A 455 -13.29 0.53 13.54
C VAL A 455 -12.55 1.49 14.45
N ARG A 456 -13.16 1.86 15.59
CA ARG A 456 -12.52 2.75 16.56
C ARG A 456 -11.21 2.15 17.06
N GLY A 457 -10.17 2.99 17.15
CA GLY A 457 -8.83 2.56 17.57
C GLY A 457 -7.93 2.05 16.43
N TYR A 458 -8.46 1.86 15.22
CA TYR A 458 -7.71 1.38 14.06
C TYR A 458 -7.69 2.43 12.94
N ALA A 459 -6.82 3.43 13.09
CA ALA A 459 -6.75 4.60 12.21
C ALA A 459 -5.48 4.67 11.34
N ASP A 460 -4.69 3.59 11.31
CA ASP A 460 -3.50 3.49 10.45
C ASP A 460 -3.85 3.31 8.98
N ASP A 461 -2.84 3.51 8.14
CA ASP A 461 -2.88 3.11 6.73
C ASP A 461 -3.24 1.63 6.60
N ARG A 462 -3.99 1.31 5.55
CA ARG A 462 -4.51 -0.05 5.33
C ARG A 462 -4.17 -0.49 3.94
N THR A 463 -3.46 -1.61 3.84
CA THR A 463 -3.20 -2.25 2.55
C THR A 463 -3.76 -3.66 2.57
N ALA A 464 -4.54 -4.01 1.56
CA ALA A 464 -5.25 -5.27 1.42
C ALA A 464 -5.01 -5.86 0.04
N VAL A 465 -4.68 -7.13 -0.03
CA VAL A 465 -4.53 -7.90 -1.27
C VAL A 465 -5.31 -9.19 -1.08
N ALA A 466 -6.45 -9.29 -1.75
CA ALA A 466 -7.32 -10.45 -1.70
C ALA A 466 -7.30 -11.21 -3.02
N VAL A 467 -7.19 -12.54 -2.92
CA VAL A 467 -7.21 -13.47 -4.06
C VAL A 467 -8.34 -14.47 -3.84
N TRP A 468 -9.34 -14.42 -4.72
CA TRP A 468 -10.42 -15.41 -4.77
C TRP A 468 -10.02 -16.55 -5.69
N GLU A 469 -10.17 -17.77 -5.19
CA GLU A 469 -9.99 -19.01 -5.94
C GLU A 469 -11.33 -19.49 -6.52
N GLY A 470 -11.41 -19.57 -7.85
CA GLY A 470 -12.49 -20.17 -8.61
C GLY A 470 -12.28 -21.63 -8.98
#